data_AF-A0AAV4E2C6-F1
#
_entry.id   AF-A0AAV4E2C6-F1
#
_cell.length_a   1.000
_cell.length_b   1.000
_cell.length_c   1.000
_cell.angle_alpha   90.00
_cell.angle_beta   90.00
_cell.angle_gamma   90.00
#
_symmetry.space_group_name_H-M   'P 1'
#
loop_
_entity.id
_entity.type
_entity.pdbx_description
1 polymer ?
#
loop_
_entity_poly.entity_id
_entity_poly.type
_entity_poly.pdbx_seq_one_letter_code
_entity_poly.pdbx_strand_id
1 'polypeptide(L)'
;GMEQEVIFSKIKEGFEKIKEQKATSEKYSALDKTPATYGVVKQQRDNDVDLHTNQTMYSCGSLAPKMGRGGGCMDHQFRKPPEPWELADGCVHLLAELSHIQAVSGPVGKLIPAMADACATKEYTHYHNFLETVCKQLPNLAKGLGKRPFKMYLEMFLDYIFDALDSEIALTAAAAAQCLIDLSLFLGPGIVRGRIEQYNRMYLRQFDGIPGIPMSS
;
A
#
# COMPACT_ATOMS: atom_id res chain seq x y z
N GLY A 1 28.01 -9.93 1.93
CA GLY A 1 28.16 -11.17 1.13
C GLY A 1 27.30 -11.08 -0.12
N MET A 2 27.58 -11.88 -1.14
CA MET A 2 26.88 -11.85 -2.45
C MET A 2 25.35 -11.87 -2.31
N GLU A 3 24.82 -12.68 -1.39
CA GLU A 3 23.38 -12.76 -1.11
C GLU A 3 22.78 -11.44 -0.59
N GLN A 4 23.51 -10.72 0.26
CA GLN A 4 23.06 -9.42 0.77
C GLN A 4 23.00 -8.39 -0.37
N GLU A 5 23.96 -8.42 -1.29
CA GLU A 5 23.99 -7.53 -2.46
C GLU A 5 22.79 -7.77 -3.38
N VAL A 6 22.41 -9.04 -3.60
CA VAL A 6 21.21 -9.40 -4.35
C VAL A 6 19.94 -8.83 -3.70
N ILE A 7 19.80 -8.94 -2.37
CA ILE A 7 18.64 -8.42 -1.64
C ILE A 7 18.54 -6.90 -1.80
N PHE A 8 19.61 -6.16 -1.52
CA PHE A 8 19.59 -4.70 -1.61
C PHE A 8 19.40 -4.20 -3.05
N SER A 9 19.96 -4.91 -4.03
CA SER A 9 19.69 -4.63 -5.45
C SER A 9 18.21 -4.84 -5.79
N LYS A 10 17.57 -5.88 -5.25
CA LYS A 10 16.15 -6.17 -5.51
C LYS A 10 15.23 -5.12 -4.88
N ILE A 11 15.53 -4.68 -3.66
CA ILE A 11 14.78 -3.60 -3.00
C ILE A 11 14.89 -2.31 -3.82
N LYS A 12 16.11 -1.96 -4.24
CA LYS A 12 16.34 -0.78 -5.09
C LYS A 12 15.56 -0.86 -6.40
N GLU A 13 15.62 -2.00 -7.08
CA GLU A 13 14.87 -2.26 -8.30
C GLU A 13 13.35 -2.09 -8.07
N GLY A 14 12.82 -2.58 -6.95
CA GLY A 14 11.40 -2.44 -6.60
C GLY A 14 10.97 -0.97 -6.52
N PHE A 15 11.75 -0.13 -5.84
CA PHE A 15 11.46 1.31 -5.74
C PHE A 15 11.64 2.05 -7.07
N GLU A 16 12.62 1.69 -7.88
CA GLU A 16 12.85 2.34 -9.17
C GLU A 16 11.78 1.98 -10.20
N LYS A 17 11.31 0.73 -10.20
CA LYS A 17 10.30 0.24 -11.15
C LYS A 17 8.90 0.77 -10.92
N ILE A 18 8.59 1.37 -9.77
CA ILE A 18 7.28 1.96 -9.54
C ILE A 18 6.93 3.03 -10.58
N LYS A 19 7.93 3.69 -11.16
CA LYS A 19 7.77 4.68 -12.24
C LYS A 19 7.23 4.08 -13.54
N GLU A 20 7.32 2.76 -13.68
CA GLU A 20 6.78 1.99 -14.81
C GLU A 20 5.32 1.54 -14.56
N GLN A 21 4.75 1.87 -13.39
CA GLN A 21 3.37 1.52 -13.04
C GLN A 21 2.39 2.24 -13.98
N LYS A 22 1.45 1.46 -14.53
CA LYS A 22 0.38 2.00 -15.39
C LYS A 22 -0.73 2.62 -14.55
N ALA A 23 -1.34 3.69 -15.09
CA ALA A 23 -2.38 4.47 -14.41
C ALA A 23 -3.64 3.68 -14.01
N THR A 24 -4.08 2.78 -14.89
CA THR A 24 -5.22 1.90 -14.64
C THR A 24 -4.78 0.45 -14.87
N SER A 25 -4.81 -0.35 -13.82
CA SER A 25 -4.78 -1.80 -13.96
C SER A 25 -6.19 -2.24 -14.31
N GLU A 26 -6.47 -2.47 -15.59
CA GLU A 26 -7.72 -3.13 -15.96
C GLU A 26 -7.70 -4.53 -15.36
N LYS A 27 -8.46 -4.74 -14.29
CA LYS A 27 -8.61 -6.02 -13.55
C LYS A 27 -8.99 -7.21 -14.45
N TYR A 28 -9.37 -6.93 -15.71
CA TYR A 28 -9.87 -7.87 -16.71
C TYR A 28 -9.43 -7.53 -18.15
N SER A 29 -8.26 -6.91 -18.38
CA SER A 29 -7.83 -6.55 -19.76
C SER A 29 -7.70 -7.75 -20.72
N ALA A 30 -7.58 -8.97 -20.17
CA ALA A 30 -7.48 -10.22 -20.91
C ALA A 30 -8.82 -10.98 -21.07
N LEU A 31 -9.91 -10.48 -20.49
CA LEU A 31 -11.23 -11.09 -20.62
C LEU A 31 -12.01 -10.44 -21.76
N ASP A 32 -12.50 -11.29 -22.66
CA ASP A 32 -13.28 -10.89 -23.82
C ASP A 32 -14.58 -10.19 -23.39
N LYS A 33 -14.80 -8.97 -23.88
CA LYS A 33 -15.90 -8.08 -23.48
C LYS A 33 -17.20 -8.43 -24.22
N THR A 34 -17.57 -9.72 -24.28
CA THR A 34 -18.87 -10.11 -24.85
C THR A 34 -20.00 -9.90 -23.83
N PRO A 35 -21.10 -9.22 -24.20
CA PRO A 35 -22.16 -8.86 -23.27
C PRO A 35 -23.10 -10.05 -23.04
N ALA A 36 -22.89 -10.80 -21.96
CA ALA A 36 -23.89 -11.73 -21.45
C ALA A 36 -24.93 -10.94 -20.63
N THR A 37 -26.12 -10.88 -21.19
CA THR A 37 -27.31 -10.10 -20.81
C THR A 37 -27.72 -10.31 -19.35
N TYR A 38 -27.62 -9.25 -18.54
CA TYR A 38 -28.35 -9.14 -17.28
C TYR A 38 -29.78 -8.67 -17.59
N GLY A 39 -30.78 -9.51 -17.30
CA GLY A 39 -32.19 -9.14 -17.46
C GLY A 39 -33.15 -10.29 -17.15
N VAL A 40 -33.77 -10.25 -15.98
CA VAL A 40 -34.72 -11.25 -15.46
C VAL A 40 -36.03 -11.18 -16.26
N VAL A 41 -36.35 -12.22 -17.03
CA VAL A 41 -37.70 -12.45 -17.57
C VAL A 41 -38.26 -13.70 -16.89
N LYS A 42 -39.19 -13.52 -15.94
CA LYS A 42 -39.93 -14.65 -15.36
C LYS A 42 -40.88 -15.22 -16.40
N GLN A 43 -40.78 -16.53 -16.66
CA GLN A 43 -41.73 -17.26 -17.50
C GLN A 43 -42.68 -18.11 -16.64
N GLN A 44 -43.83 -18.42 -17.23
CA GLN A 44 -45.02 -19.05 -16.62
C GLN A 44 -44.83 -20.44 -15.96
N ARG A 45 -43.59 -20.95 -15.84
CA ARG A 45 -43.27 -22.31 -15.39
C ARG A 45 -42.32 -22.39 -14.18
N ASP A 46 -42.17 -21.30 -13.42
CA ASP A 46 -41.29 -21.22 -12.23
C ASP A 46 -41.64 -22.19 -11.07
N ASN A 47 -42.77 -22.93 -11.15
CA ASN A 47 -43.21 -23.87 -10.12
C ASN A 47 -43.16 -25.35 -10.59
N ASP A 48 -42.52 -25.64 -11.72
CA ASP A 48 -42.40 -27.00 -12.25
C ASP A 48 -41.16 -27.71 -11.65
N VAL A 49 -41.39 -28.68 -10.76
CA VAL A 49 -40.33 -29.38 -10.02
C VAL A 49 -39.37 -30.13 -10.96
N ASP A 50 -39.87 -30.66 -12.08
CA ASP A 50 -39.05 -31.37 -13.05
C ASP A 50 -38.17 -30.41 -13.88
N LEU A 51 -38.62 -29.16 -14.08
CA LEU A 51 -37.84 -28.11 -14.72
C LEU A 51 -36.68 -27.60 -13.83
N HIS A 52 -36.81 -27.71 -12.51
CA HIS A 52 -35.87 -27.14 -11.53
C HIS A 52 -34.95 -28.18 -10.87
N THR A 53 -35.07 -29.45 -11.22
CA THR A 53 -34.20 -30.53 -10.71
C THR A 53 -32.99 -30.74 -11.64
N ASN A 54 -31.80 -31.00 -11.08
CA ASN A 54 -30.53 -31.18 -11.83
C ASN A 54 -30.05 -29.97 -12.66
N GLN A 55 -30.48 -28.76 -12.31
CA GLN A 55 -29.97 -27.54 -12.93
C GLN A 55 -28.52 -27.23 -12.54
N THR A 56 -27.80 -26.54 -13.43
CA THR A 56 -26.41 -26.14 -13.19
C THR A 56 -26.34 -25.17 -12.00
N MET A 57 -25.59 -25.53 -10.95
CA MET A 57 -25.37 -24.66 -9.80
C MET A 57 -24.40 -23.52 -10.15
N TYR A 58 -24.87 -22.28 -10.00
CA TYR A 58 -24.06 -21.08 -10.08
C TYR A 58 -23.47 -20.73 -8.70
N SER A 59 -22.30 -20.10 -8.67
CA SER A 59 -21.65 -19.67 -7.43
C SER A 59 -22.28 -18.37 -6.92
N CYS A 60 -22.40 -18.23 -5.59
CA CYS A 60 -23.02 -17.07 -4.92
C CYS A 60 -22.33 -15.71 -5.21
N GLY A 61 -21.15 -15.71 -5.87
CA GLY A 61 -20.40 -14.50 -6.20
C GLY A 61 -20.25 -14.19 -7.70
N SER A 62 -20.71 -15.05 -8.61
CA SER A 62 -20.73 -14.78 -10.06
C SER A 62 -21.62 -15.79 -10.80
N LEU A 63 -22.31 -15.33 -11.84
CA LEU A 63 -23.14 -16.13 -12.76
C LEU A 63 -22.31 -17.06 -13.68
N ALA A 64 -21.12 -17.47 -13.26
CA ALA A 64 -20.29 -18.41 -14.00
C ALA A 64 -20.69 -19.87 -13.65
N PRO A 65 -20.92 -20.75 -14.65
CA PRO A 65 -21.13 -22.17 -14.41
C PRO A 65 -19.92 -22.76 -13.67
N LYS A 66 -20.14 -23.60 -12.65
CA LYS A 66 -19.05 -24.32 -11.98
C LYS A 66 -18.39 -25.31 -12.94
N MET A 67 -17.36 -24.88 -13.66
CA MET A 67 -16.51 -25.75 -14.46
C MET A 67 -15.60 -26.55 -13.52
N GLY A 68 -15.94 -27.83 -13.29
CA GLY A 68 -15.08 -28.82 -12.64
C GLY A 68 -15.22 -28.99 -11.12
N ARG A 69 -14.77 -30.15 -10.61
CA ARG A 69 -14.55 -30.37 -9.17
C ARG A 69 -13.43 -29.43 -8.69
N GLY A 70 -13.81 -28.38 -7.97
CA GLY A 70 -12.90 -27.30 -7.54
C GLY A 70 -13.26 -25.92 -8.09
N GLY A 71 -14.21 -25.83 -9.03
CA GLY A 71 -14.67 -24.58 -9.61
C GLY A 71 -15.40 -23.69 -8.59
N GLY A 72 -14.76 -22.59 -8.23
CA GLY A 72 -15.23 -21.55 -7.32
C GLY A 72 -14.12 -20.52 -7.09
N CYS A 73 -14.34 -19.56 -6.19
CA CYS A 73 -13.37 -18.52 -5.77
C CYS A 73 -12.06 -19.07 -5.13
N MET A 74 -11.84 -20.39 -5.24
CA MET A 74 -10.73 -21.18 -4.71
C MET A 74 -9.77 -21.65 -5.82
N ASP A 75 -9.95 -21.22 -7.08
CA ASP A 75 -8.96 -21.49 -8.12
C ASP A 75 -7.66 -20.70 -7.85
N HIS A 76 -6.77 -21.33 -7.10
CA HIS A 76 -5.45 -20.81 -6.73
C HIS A 76 -4.44 -20.88 -7.88
N GLN A 77 -4.84 -21.34 -9.08
CA GLN A 77 -3.95 -21.46 -10.24
C GLN A 77 -3.80 -20.14 -11.00
N PHE A 78 -4.72 -19.19 -10.81
CA PHE A 78 -4.58 -17.85 -11.36
C PHE A 78 -3.55 -17.04 -10.56
N ARG A 79 -2.34 -16.90 -11.10
CA ARG A 79 -1.34 -15.92 -10.64
C ARG A 79 -1.22 -14.80 -11.67
N LYS A 80 -1.74 -13.61 -11.34
CA LYS A 80 -1.38 -12.42 -12.13
C LYS A 80 0.10 -12.11 -11.93
N PRO A 81 0.82 -11.62 -12.96
CA PRO A 81 2.15 -11.08 -12.77
C PRO A 81 2.12 -9.98 -11.71
N PRO A 82 3.11 -9.92 -10.80
CA PRO A 82 3.17 -8.88 -9.78
C PRO A 82 3.31 -7.53 -10.46
N GLU A 83 2.51 -6.57 -10.01
CA GLU A 83 2.59 -5.21 -10.51
C GLU A 83 3.77 -4.47 -9.86
N PRO A 84 4.37 -3.49 -10.56
CA PRO A 84 5.47 -2.70 -10.01
C PRO A 84 5.19 -2.11 -8.62
N TRP A 85 3.99 -1.60 -8.39
CA TRP A 85 3.61 -1.06 -7.08
C TRP A 85 3.56 -2.14 -5.98
N GLU A 86 3.12 -3.37 -6.28
CA GLU A 86 3.06 -4.49 -5.32
C GLU A 86 4.46 -4.93 -4.91
N LEU A 87 5.41 -4.91 -5.86
CA LEU A 87 6.81 -5.19 -5.57
C LEU A 87 7.40 -4.09 -4.67
N ALA A 88 7.17 -2.82 -5.01
CA ALA A 88 7.64 -1.69 -4.20
C ALA A 88 7.07 -1.75 -2.78
N ASP A 89 5.78 -2.08 -2.62
CA ASP A 89 5.09 -2.24 -1.34
C ASP A 89 5.76 -3.30 -0.46
N GLY A 90 6.03 -4.48 -1.03
CA GLY A 90 6.80 -5.53 -0.34
C GLY A 90 8.23 -5.10 0.03
N CYS A 91 8.86 -4.25 -0.79
CA CYS A 91 10.19 -3.70 -0.52
C CYS A 91 10.19 -2.72 0.65
N VAL A 92 9.12 -1.95 0.88
CA VAL A 92 8.95 -1.09 2.06
C VAL A 92 8.95 -1.93 3.34
N HIS A 93 8.15 -3.00 3.37
CA HIS A 93 8.11 -3.93 4.50
C HIS A 93 9.48 -4.55 4.78
N LEU A 94 10.14 -5.08 3.75
CA LEU A 94 11.44 -5.72 3.90
C LEU A 94 12.50 -4.72 4.39
N LEU A 95 12.52 -3.49 3.86
CA LEU A 95 13.46 -2.45 4.29
C LEU A 95 13.27 -2.08 5.77
N ALA A 96 12.02 -2.00 6.24
CA ALA A 96 11.71 -1.73 7.63
C ALA A 96 12.22 -2.85 8.55
N GLU A 97 12.02 -4.11 8.20
CA GLU A 97 12.53 -5.25 8.98
C GLU A 97 14.07 -5.30 8.98
N LEU A 98 14.70 -5.08 7.83
CA LEU A 98 16.18 -5.05 7.73
C LEU A 98 16.79 -3.91 8.55
N SER A 99 16.05 -2.83 8.80
CA SER A 99 16.57 -1.69 9.56
C SER A 99 16.90 -2.03 11.01
N HIS A 100 16.29 -3.08 11.57
CA HIS A 100 16.59 -3.56 12.93
C HIS A 100 17.87 -4.38 13.01
N ILE A 101 18.47 -4.73 11.86
CA ILE A 101 19.71 -5.52 11.80
C ILE A 101 20.89 -4.56 11.68
N GLN A 102 21.60 -4.34 12.80
CA GLN A 102 22.71 -3.39 12.88
C GLN A 102 23.80 -3.62 11.81
N ALA A 103 24.06 -4.88 11.46
CA ALA A 103 25.06 -5.26 10.46
C ALA A 103 24.78 -4.69 9.05
N VAL A 104 23.53 -4.34 8.75
CA VAL A 104 23.11 -3.83 7.43
C VAL A 104 22.51 -2.41 7.48
N SER A 105 22.66 -1.71 8.60
CA SER A 105 22.14 -0.34 8.77
C SER A 105 22.68 0.64 7.70
N GLY A 106 23.94 0.50 7.30
CA GLY A 106 24.54 1.32 6.23
C GLY A 106 23.85 1.16 4.87
N PRO A 107 23.76 -0.07 4.32
CA PRO A 107 22.98 -0.35 3.12
C PRO A 107 21.51 0.09 3.19
N VAL A 108 20.82 -0.16 4.31
CA VAL A 108 19.43 0.28 4.50
C VAL A 108 19.30 1.80 4.34
N GLY A 109 20.18 2.56 5.00
CA GLY A 109 20.20 4.03 4.92
C GLY A 109 20.32 4.56 3.48
N LYS A 110 21.07 3.86 2.62
CA LYS A 110 21.25 4.25 1.21
C LYS A 110 19.99 4.05 0.35
N LEU A 111 19.04 3.23 0.79
CA LEU A 111 17.81 2.94 0.05
C LEU A 111 16.62 3.80 0.47
N ILE A 112 16.72 4.52 1.58
CA ILE A 112 15.66 5.42 2.06
C ILE A 112 15.34 6.52 1.05
N PRO A 113 16.32 7.19 0.42
CA PRO A 113 16.04 8.14 -0.65
C PRO A 113 15.25 7.51 -1.81
N ALA A 114 15.59 6.29 -2.22
CA ALA A 114 14.87 5.60 -3.30
C ALA A 114 13.41 5.28 -2.89
N MET A 115 13.18 4.93 -1.63
CA MET A 115 11.82 4.77 -1.09
C MET A 115 11.04 6.08 -1.11
N ALA A 116 11.67 7.21 -0.75
CA ALA A 116 11.03 8.53 -0.85
C ALA A 116 10.72 8.91 -2.31
N ASP A 117 11.65 8.66 -3.23
CA ASP A 117 11.44 8.90 -4.66
C ASP A 117 10.32 8.03 -5.24
N ALA A 118 10.13 6.82 -4.73
CA ALA A 118 9.01 5.95 -5.11
C ALA A 118 7.65 6.59 -4.77
N CYS A 119 7.57 7.29 -3.64
CA CYS A 119 6.35 8.01 -3.22
C CYS A 119 6.00 9.19 -4.15
N ALA A 120 6.92 9.66 -4.99
CA ALA A 120 6.66 10.73 -5.95
C ALA A 120 5.77 10.28 -7.13
N THR A 121 5.66 8.98 -7.37
CA THR A 121 4.84 8.44 -8.47
C THR A 121 3.39 8.39 -8.01
N LYS A 122 2.54 9.31 -8.51
CA LYS A 122 1.13 9.41 -8.07
C LYS A 122 0.11 8.86 -9.07
N GLU A 123 0.53 8.69 -10.31
CA GLU A 123 -0.35 8.41 -11.45
C GLU A 123 -0.72 6.93 -11.55
N TYR A 124 -1.31 6.35 -10.50
CA TYR A 124 -1.88 5.00 -10.52
C TYR A 124 -2.93 4.78 -9.44
N THR A 125 -3.88 3.87 -9.70
CA THR A 125 -5.03 3.59 -8.82
C THR A 125 -4.66 3.27 -7.36
N HIS A 126 -3.53 2.60 -7.15
CA HIS A 126 -3.09 2.12 -5.84
C HIS A 126 -2.12 3.07 -5.12
N TYR A 127 -1.99 4.32 -5.58
CA TYR A 127 -1.07 5.29 -4.99
C TYR A 127 -1.29 5.46 -3.49
N HIS A 128 -2.53 5.69 -3.07
CA HIS A 128 -2.87 5.84 -1.66
C HIS A 128 -2.68 4.56 -0.84
N ASN A 129 -2.80 3.37 -1.44
CA ASN A 129 -2.45 2.10 -0.78
C ASN A 129 -0.95 2.03 -0.49
N PHE A 130 -0.12 2.43 -1.45
CA PHE A 130 1.33 2.47 -1.26
C PHE A 130 1.73 3.48 -0.17
N LEU A 131 1.13 4.69 -0.18
CA LEU A 131 1.35 5.67 0.89
C LEU A 131 0.92 5.16 2.25
N GLU A 132 -0.21 4.43 2.33
CA GLU A 132 -0.67 3.80 3.57
C GLU A 132 0.41 2.86 4.15
N THR A 133 1.01 2.01 3.31
CA THR A 133 2.11 1.12 3.71
C THR A 133 3.34 1.90 4.16
N VAL A 134 3.76 2.93 3.41
CA VAL A 134 4.88 3.79 3.79
C VAL A 134 4.63 4.43 5.15
N CYS A 135 3.45 5.02 5.38
CA CYS A 135 3.09 5.61 6.67
C CYS A 135 3.09 4.59 7.82
N LYS A 136 2.61 3.37 7.59
CA LYS A 136 2.65 2.30 8.60
C LYS A 136 4.07 1.84 8.95
N GLN A 137 4.95 1.78 7.95
CA GLN A 137 6.30 1.24 8.13
C GLN A 137 7.36 2.29 8.49
N LEU A 138 7.12 3.57 8.19
CA LEU A 138 8.10 4.64 8.44
C LEU A 138 8.47 4.77 9.92
N PRO A 139 7.55 4.68 10.90
CA PRO A 139 7.92 4.65 12.32
C PRO A 139 8.71 3.40 12.71
N ASN A 140 8.40 2.24 12.10
CA ASN A 140 9.14 0.99 12.32
C ASN A 140 10.59 1.12 11.81
N LEU A 141 10.76 1.64 10.60
CA LEU A 141 12.04 1.97 9.99
C LEU A 141 12.85 2.96 10.85
N ALA A 142 12.20 4.01 11.37
CA ALA A 142 12.81 5.00 12.26
C ALA A 142 13.34 4.36 13.55
N LYS A 143 12.57 3.43 14.14
CA LYS A 143 12.96 2.68 15.35
C LYS A 143 14.19 1.80 15.10
N GLY A 144 14.23 1.07 13.98
CA GLY A 144 15.36 0.21 13.63
C GLY A 144 16.66 0.98 13.35
N LEU A 145 16.57 2.11 12.63
CA LEU A 145 17.73 2.96 12.34
C LEU A 145 18.22 3.77 13.55
N GLY A 146 17.31 4.09 14.47
CA GLY A 146 17.55 5.01 15.58
C GLY A 146 17.33 6.49 15.23
N LYS A 147 17.23 7.32 16.28
CA LYS A 147 16.80 8.72 16.17
C LYS A 147 17.73 9.59 15.31
N ARG A 148 19.05 9.45 15.47
CA ARG A 148 20.02 10.35 14.82
C ARG A 148 20.11 10.10 13.31
N PRO A 149 20.26 8.85 12.82
CA PRO A 149 20.27 8.59 11.38
C PRO A 149 18.94 8.95 10.71
N PHE A 150 17.80 8.60 11.34
CA PHE A 150 16.48 8.80 10.72
C PHE A 150 16.12 10.28 10.52
N LYS A 151 16.52 11.18 11.43
CA LYS A 151 16.25 12.63 11.32
C LYS A 151 16.73 13.26 10.01
N MET A 152 17.76 12.68 9.38
CA MET A 152 18.30 13.14 8.10
C MET A 152 17.35 12.90 6.93
N TYR A 153 16.44 11.93 7.06
CA TYR A 153 15.52 11.53 6.00
C TYR A 153 14.08 12.00 6.22
N LEU A 154 13.73 12.44 7.43
CA LEU A 154 12.35 12.80 7.79
C LEU A 154 11.70 13.78 6.79
N GLU A 155 12.41 14.83 6.41
CA GLU A 155 11.89 15.87 5.49
C GLU A 155 11.54 15.31 4.11
N MET A 156 12.18 14.23 3.67
CA MET A 156 11.90 13.60 2.38
C MET A 156 10.51 12.95 2.33
N PHE A 157 9.89 12.70 3.48
CA PHE A 157 8.59 12.04 3.58
C PHE A 157 7.45 12.99 3.95
N LEU A 158 7.73 14.22 4.37
CA LEU A 158 6.70 15.11 4.93
C LEU A 158 5.58 15.38 3.91
N ASP A 159 5.91 15.80 2.69
CA ASP A 159 4.91 16.03 1.64
C ASP A 159 4.01 14.80 1.44
N TYR A 160 4.58 13.60 1.42
CA TYR A 160 3.83 12.36 1.20
C TYR A 160 2.98 11.93 2.41
N ILE A 161 3.46 12.16 3.63
CA ILE A 161 2.68 11.89 4.84
C ILE A 161 1.48 12.85 4.89
N PHE A 162 1.65 14.11 4.55
CA PHE A 162 0.55 15.07 4.52
C PHE A 162 -0.41 14.83 3.35
N ASP A 163 0.08 14.41 2.19
CA ASP A 163 -0.76 13.94 1.07
C ASP A 163 -1.58 12.70 1.47
N ALA A 164 -0.97 11.77 2.22
CA ALA A 164 -1.68 10.62 2.78
C ALA A 164 -2.72 11.01 3.83
N LEU A 165 -2.41 12.03 4.65
CA LEU A 165 -3.30 12.55 5.70
C LEU A 165 -4.55 13.20 5.11
N ASP A 166 -4.42 13.89 3.97
CA ASP A 166 -5.52 14.52 3.23
C ASP A 166 -6.28 13.56 2.30
N SER A 167 -5.90 12.28 2.27
CA SER A 167 -6.52 11.27 1.41
C SER A 167 -8.00 11.06 1.75
N GLU A 168 -8.83 10.92 0.71
CA GLU A 168 -10.23 10.50 0.85
C GLU A 168 -10.36 9.04 1.35
N ILE A 169 -9.28 8.25 1.26
CA ILE A 169 -9.25 6.88 1.77
C ILE A 169 -8.97 6.91 3.27
N ALA A 170 -10.00 6.63 4.07
CA ALA A 170 -9.93 6.69 5.53
C ALA A 170 -8.79 5.86 6.14
N LEU A 171 -8.44 4.71 5.57
CA LEU A 171 -7.33 3.87 6.03
C LEU A 171 -5.97 4.54 5.81
N THR A 172 -5.79 5.19 4.66
CA THR A 172 -4.58 5.96 4.34
C THR A 172 -4.44 7.17 5.26
N ALA A 173 -5.52 7.94 5.44
CA ALA A 173 -5.52 9.10 6.33
C ALA A 173 -5.24 8.70 7.79
N ALA A 174 -5.86 7.63 8.27
CA ALA A 174 -5.62 7.11 9.61
C ALA A 174 -4.17 6.61 9.79
N ALA A 175 -3.61 5.93 8.78
CA ALA A 175 -2.21 5.50 8.82
C ALA A 175 -1.24 6.68 8.87
N ALA A 176 -1.49 7.75 8.13
CA ALA A 176 -0.69 8.97 8.16
C ALA A 176 -0.76 9.68 9.52
N ALA A 177 -1.96 9.81 10.09
CA ALA A 177 -2.14 10.36 11.43
C ALA A 177 -1.37 9.56 12.48
N GLN A 178 -1.51 8.21 12.47
CA GLN A 178 -0.78 7.34 13.38
C GLN A 178 0.74 7.41 13.17
N CYS A 179 1.20 7.53 11.92
CA CYS A 179 2.61 7.73 11.61
C CYS A 179 3.17 8.98 12.31
N LEU A 180 2.48 10.11 12.22
CA LEU A 180 2.89 11.36 12.86
C LEU A 180 2.89 11.27 14.39
N ILE A 181 1.92 10.56 14.97
CA ILE A 181 1.88 10.28 16.42
C ILE A 181 3.11 9.45 16.83
N ASP A 182 3.36 8.33 16.15
CA ASP A 182 4.45 7.41 16.49
C ASP A 182 5.82 8.07 16.30
N LEU A 183 6.00 8.86 15.24
CA LEU A 183 7.22 9.63 15.03
C LEU A 183 7.41 10.70 16.11
N SER A 184 6.33 11.35 16.54
CA SER A 184 6.37 12.36 17.62
C SER A 184 6.75 11.73 18.96
N LEU A 185 6.18 10.56 19.27
CA LEU A 185 6.54 9.78 20.45
C LEU A 185 8.01 9.31 20.40
N PHE A 186 8.48 8.86 19.24
CA PHE A 186 9.83 8.33 19.09
C PHE A 186 10.90 9.43 19.08
N LEU A 187 10.74 10.47 18.26
CA LEU A 187 11.75 11.51 18.05
C LEU A 187 11.67 12.62 19.10
N GLY A 188 10.48 12.88 19.63
CA GLY A 188 10.18 14.00 20.52
C GLY A 188 9.17 14.96 19.87
N PRO A 189 8.08 15.35 20.56
CA PRO A 189 7.01 16.16 19.96
C PRO A 189 7.48 17.52 19.43
N GLY A 190 8.26 18.25 20.22
CA GLY A 190 8.84 19.54 19.80
C GLY A 190 9.81 19.40 18.62
N ILE A 191 10.46 18.24 18.47
CA ILE A 191 11.37 17.99 17.35
C ILE A 191 10.57 17.78 16.07
N VAL A 192 9.56 16.91 16.08
CA VAL A 192 8.73 16.65 14.89
C VAL A 192 8.00 17.93 14.48
N ARG A 193 7.36 18.61 15.42
CA ARG A 193 6.67 19.87 15.16
C ARG A 193 7.61 20.94 14.58
N GLY A 194 8.80 21.11 15.16
CA GLY A 194 9.79 22.07 14.66
C GLY A 194 10.30 21.74 13.25
N ARG A 195 10.48 20.45 12.92
CA ARG A 195 10.87 20.00 11.57
C ARG A 195 9.76 20.25 10.56
N ILE A 196 8.50 20.00 10.93
CA ILE A 196 7.33 20.32 10.10
C ILE A 196 7.25 21.84 9.86
N GLU A 197 7.39 22.65 10.92
CA GLU A 197 7.36 24.11 10.83
C GLU A 197 8.45 24.67 9.92
N GLN A 198 9.67 24.12 10.01
CA GLN A 198 10.81 24.51 9.18
C GLN A 198 10.60 24.12 7.71
N TYR A 199 9.99 22.97 7.47
CA TYR A 199 9.78 22.44 6.12
C TYR A 199 8.60 23.12 5.42
N ASN A 200 7.41 23.10 6.03
CA ASN A 200 6.21 23.76 5.52
C ASN A 200 5.25 24.10 6.66
N ARG A 201 5.14 25.40 6.98
CA ARG A 201 4.29 25.90 8.07
C ARG A 201 2.80 25.60 7.90
N MET A 202 2.32 25.40 6.67
CA MET A 202 0.90 25.13 6.43
C MET A 202 0.46 23.78 7.02
N TYR A 203 1.38 22.82 7.11
CA TYR A 203 1.16 21.51 7.69
C TYR A 203 0.94 21.53 9.20
N LEU A 204 1.34 22.60 9.89
CA LEU A 204 1.11 22.71 11.34
C LEU A 204 -0.38 22.67 11.70
N ARG A 205 -1.25 23.27 10.86
CA ARG A 205 -2.68 23.26 11.14
C ARG A 205 -3.26 21.85 11.13
N GLN A 206 -2.84 21.03 10.17
CA GLN A 206 -3.25 19.64 10.07
C GLN A 206 -2.63 18.82 11.20
N PHE A 207 -1.33 18.99 11.44
CA PHE A 207 -0.59 18.30 12.49
C PHE A 207 -1.15 18.55 13.90
N ASP A 208 -1.32 19.82 14.27
CA ASP A 208 -1.85 20.22 15.58
C ASP A 208 -3.34 19.81 15.74
N GLY A 209 -4.03 19.51 14.63
CA GLY A 209 -5.41 19.02 14.60
C GLY A 209 -5.56 17.50 14.74
N ILE A 210 -4.47 16.73 14.72
CA ILE A 210 -4.52 15.26 14.82
C ILE A 210 -4.93 14.85 16.24
N PRO A 211 -6.03 14.09 16.40
CA PRO A 211 -6.41 13.55 17.71
C PRO A 211 -5.32 12.63 18.27
N GLY A 212 -4.87 12.90 19.50
CA GLY A 212 -3.85 12.09 20.16
C GLY A 212 -2.41 12.45 19.81
N ILE A 213 -2.16 13.55 19.08
CA ILE A 213 -0.81 14.05 18.88
C ILE A 213 -0.22 14.48 20.23
N PRO A 214 0.99 13.99 20.62
CA PRO A 214 1.58 14.40 21.88
C PRO A 214 1.97 15.88 21.81
N MET A 215 1.63 16.66 22.83
CA MET A 215 2.01 18.07 22.91
C MET A 215 3.39 18.21 23.56
N SER A 216 4.17 19.19 23.12
CA SER A 216 5.39 19.58 23.84
C SER A 216 4.97 20.24 25.17
N SER A 217 5.40 19.66 26.28
CA SER A 217 5.33 20.28 27.61
C SER A 217 6.25 21.48 27.74
#